data_AF-A0A1N7R6K6-F1
#
_entry.id   AF-A0A1N7R6K6-F1
#
_cell.length_a   1.000
_cell.length_b   1.000
_cell.length_c   1.000
_cell.angle_alpha   90.00
_cell.angle_beta   90.00
_cell.angle_gamma   90.00
#
_symmetry.space_group_name_H-M   'P 1'
#
loop_
_entity.id
_entity.type
_entity.pdbx_description
1 polymer ?
#
loop_
_entity_poly.entity_id
_entity_poly.type
_entity_poly.pdbx_seq_one_letter_code
_entity_poly.pdbx_strand_id
1 'polypeptide(L)' 'MRYLYIVLIVLLTAIVLSFKVQNFDSVTLTLWTSSFTLPVSVLVIGVYILGMFTGGFLLSLLRSAFRGATGRPAGPTT' A
#
# COMPACT_ATOMS: atom_id res chain seq x y z
N MET A 1 26.98 -18.73 -32.55
CA MET A 1 25.68 -18.82 -31.87
C MET A 1 25.71 -18.34 -30.40
N ARG A 2 26.60 -18.86 -29.54
CA ARG A 2 26.71 -18.45 -28.10
C ARG A 2 26.75 -16.94 -27.83
N TYR A 3 27.60 -16.21 -28.54
CA TYR A 3 27.80 -14.77 -28.32
C TYR A 3 26.58 -13.92 -28.68
N LEU A 4 25.79 -14.37 -29.66
CA LEU A 4 24.57 -13.70 -30.10
C LEU A 4 23.50 -13.73 -28.99
N TYR A 5 23.35 -14.88 -28.31
CA TYR A 5 22.45 -15.00 -27.16
C TYR A 5 22.89 -14.12 -25.99
N ILE A 6 24.18 -14.05 -25.70
CA ILE A 6 24.71 -13.21 -24.61
C ILE A 6 24.44 -11.73 -24.90
N VAL A 7 24.75 -11.27 -26.13
CA VAL A 7 24.48 -9.88 -26.53
C VAL A 7 22.98 -9.58 -26.46
N LEU A 8 22.13 -10.49 -26.92
CA LEU A 8 20.68 -10.34 -26.85
C LEU A 8 20.18 -10.23 -25.40
N ILE A 9 20.67 -11.10 -24.51
CA ILE A 9 20.29 -11.10 -23.08
C ILE A 9 20.73 -9.79 -22.42
N VAL A 10 21.97 -9.34 -22.67
CA VAL A 10 22.48 -8.08 -22.11
C VAL A 10 21.65 -6.89 -22.62
N LEU A 11 21.34 -6.85 -23.91
CA LEU A 11 20.55 -5.79 -24.52
C LEU A 11 19.13 -5.74 -23.94
N LEU A 12 18.49 -6.90 -23.83
CA LEU A 12 17.14 -7.04 -23.29
C LEU A 12 17.10 -6.66 -21.80
N THR A 13 18.12 -7.07 -21.04
CA THR A 13 18.28 -6.68 -19.62
C THR A 13 18.45 -5.18 -19.48
N ALA A 14 19.28 -4.54 -20.31
CA ALA A 14 19.46 -3.09 -20.30
C ALA A 14 18.15 -2.36 -20.61
N ILE A 15 17.38 -2.81 -21.61
CA ILE A 15 16.07 -2.25 -21.96
C ILE A 15 15.11 -2.35 -20.77
N VAL A 16 14.99 -3.52 -20.14
CA VAL A 16 14.09 -3.73 -19.00
C VAL A 16 14.49 -2.86 -17.81
N LEU A 17 15.78 -2.74 -17.51
CA LEU A 17 16.29 -1.88 -16.44
C LEU A 17 16.04 -0.40 -16.73
N SER A 18 16.30 0.07 -17.95
CA SER A 18 15.98 1.43 -18.38
C SER A 18 14.49 1.70 -18.28
N PHE A 19 13.63 0.78 -18.72
CA PHE A 19 12.19 0.90 -18.53
C PHE A 19 11.82 1.02 -17.06
N LYS A 20 12.40 0.19 -16.19
CA LYS A 20 12.13 0.27 -14.74
C LYS A 20 12.51 1.65 -14.20
N VAL A 21 13.71 2.14 -14.51
CA VAL A 21 14.24 3.44 -14.04
C VAL A 21 13.48 4.62 -14.65
N GLN A 22 13.05 4.54 -15.91
CA GLN A 22 12.29 5.60 -16.56
C GLN A 22 10.81 5.62 -16.16
N ASN A 23 10.21 4.45 -15.90
CA ASN A 23 8.83 4.32 -15.38
C ASN A 23 8.78 4.40 -13.84
N PHE A 24 9.88 4.82 -13.20
CA PHE A 24 9.88 5.21 -11.80
C PHE A 24 9.23 6.60 -11.68
N ASP A 25 7.93 6.66 -11.96
CA ASP A 25 7.15 7.87 -11.78
C ASP A 25 7.21 8.28 -10.31
N SER A 26 7.82 9.43 -10.10
CA SER A 26 8.03 10.02 -8.79
C SER A 26 6.89 10.99 -8.53
N VAL A 27 6.07 10.71 -7.53
CA VAL A 27 5.02 11.61 -7.09
C VAL A 27 5.54 12.45 -5.94
N THR A 28 5.39 13.77 -6.09
CA THR A 28 5.64 14.72 -5.01
C THR A 28 4.35 14.92 -4.23
N LEU A 29 4.34 14.47 -2.98
CA LEU A 29 3.28 14.76 -2.03
C LEU A 29 3.63 16.04 -1.27
N THR A 30 2.72 17.00 -1.28
CA THR A 30 2.79 18.20 -0.43
C THR A 30 1.79 18.06 0.71
N LEU A 31 2.30 18.09 1.94
CA LEU A 31 1.53 18.07 3.17
C LEU A 31 1.84 19.35 3.96
N TRP A 32 0.92 20.31 3.85
CA TRP A 32 1.00 21.64 4.49
C TRP A 32 2.25 22.43 4.08
N THR A 33 3.36 22.28 4.80
CA THR A 33 4.66 22.91 4.50
C THR A 33 5.75 21.90 4.14
N SER A 34 5.49 20.61 4.27
CA SER A 34 6.45 19.55 3.94
C SER A 34 6.16 18.99 2.55
N SER A 35 7.21 18.78 1.76
CA SER A 35 7.12 18.10 0.47
C SER A 35 7.97 16.83 0.52
N PHE A 36 7.41 15.74 -0.01
CA PHE A 36 8.05 14.44 0.02
C PHE A 36 7.89 13.79 -1.35
N THR A 37 9.03 13.44 -1.96
CA THR A 37 9.05 12.85 -3.30
C THR A 37 9.34 11.36 -3.17
N LEU A 38 8.42 10.55 -3.67
CA LEU A 38 8.49 9.09 -3.57
C LEU A 38 8.05 8.46 -4.89
N PRO A 39 8.56 7.28 -5.24
CA PRO A 39 7.96 6.47 -6.29
C PRO A 39 6.48 6.17 -6.01
N VAL A 40 5.63 6.30 -7.03
CA VAL A 40 4.19 6.00 -6.93
C VAL A 40 3.94 4.60 -6.37
N SER A 41 4.72 3.61 -6.78
CA SER A 41 4.61 2.22 -6.30
C SER A 41 4.80 2.10 -4.78
N VAL A 42 5.81 2.78 -4.24
CA VAL A 42 6.11 2.78 -2.80
C VAL A 42 4.96 3.45 -2.04
N LEU A 43 4.45 4.57 -2.56
CA LEU A 43 3.34 5.30 -2.00
C LEU A 43 2.05 4.47 -1.97
N VAL A 44 1.70 3.80 -3.06
CA VAL A 44 0.51 2.93 -3.15
C VAL A 44 0.60 1.79 -2.13
N ILE A 45 1.74 1.11 -2.05
CA ILE A 45 1.94 0.03 -1.08
C ILE A 45 1.83 0.56 0.35
N GLY A 46 2.48 1.70 0.65
CA GLY A 46 2.42 2.32 1.97
C GLY A 46 0.99 2.69 2.38
N VAL A 47 0.26 3.38 1.50
CA VAL A 47 -1.14 3.77 1.73
C VAL A 47 -2.04 2.56 1.90
N TYR A 48 -1.86 1.50 1.11
CA TYR A 48 -2.64 0.26 1.24
C TYR A 48 -2.47 -0.39 2.61
N ILE A 49 -1.23 -0.52 3.08
CA ILE A 49 -0.92 -1.10 4.40
C ILE A 49 -1.50 -0.23 5.51
N LEU A 50 -1.29 1.09 5.45
CA LEU A 50 -1.89 2.02 6.42
C LEU A 50 -3.42 1.91 6.40
N GLY A 51 -4.04 1.91 5.23
CA GLY A 51 -5.49 1.79 5.08
C GLY A 51 -6.03 0.50 5.70
N MET A 52 -5.33 -0.63 5.51
CA MET A 52 -5.71 -1.90 6.11
C MET A 52 -5.59 -1.85 7.65
N PHE A 53 -4.54 -1.23 8.19
CA PHE A 53 -4.36 -1.06 9.63
C PHE A 53 -5.44 -0.16 10.24
N THR A 54 -5.65 1.03 9.68
CA THR A 54 -6.64 2.00 10.18
C THR A 54 -8.06 1.50 9.99
N GLY A 55 -8.37 0.90 8.83
CA GLY A 55 -9.69 0.34 8.53
C GLY A 55 -10.05 -0.84 9.43
N GLY A 56 -9.10 -1.75 9.69
CA GLY A 56 -9.29 -2.85 10.64
C GLY A 56 -9.55 -2.35 12.06
N PHE A 57 -8.80 -1.34 12.51
CA PHE A 57 -9.01 -0.71 13.81
C PHE A 57 -10.40 -0.04 13.91
N LEU A 58 -10.79 0.72 12.88
CA LEU A 58 -12.08 1.39 12.81
C LEU A 58 -13.24 0.39 12.85
N LEU A 59 -13.16 -0.70 12.06
CA LEU A 59 -14.16 -1.77 12.06
C LEU A 59 -14.24 -2.48 13.41
N SER A 60 -13.10 -2.70 14.07
CA SER A 60 -13.05 -3.31 15.41
C SER A 60 -13.74 -2.43 16.46
N LEU A 61 -13.43 -1.13 16.46
CA LEU A 61 -14.07 -0.17 17.36
C LEU A 61 -15.58 -0.06 17.09
N LEU A 62 -15.97 0.01 15.83
CA LEU A 62 -17.37 0.08 15.43
C LEU A 62 -18.14 -1.17 15.90
N ARG A 63 -17.57 -2.35 15.68
CA ARG A 63 -18.15 -3.62 16.14
C ARG A 63 -18.25 -3.69 17.67
N SER A 64 -17.26 -3.17 18.39
CA SER A 64 -17.27 -3.07 19.85
C SER A 64 -18.38 -2.14 20.34
N ALA A 65 -18.51 -0.96 19.72
CA ALA A 65 -19.55 0.02 20.05
C ALA A 65 -20.96 -0.55 19.84
N PHE A 66 -21.21 -1.24 18.72
CA PHE A 66 -22.50 -1.88 18.46
C PHE A 66 -22.79 -3.07 19.40
N ARG A 67 -21.77 -3.84 19.78
CA ARG A 67 -21.95 -4.91 20.79
C ARG A 67 -22.29 -4.35 22.17
N GLY A 68 -21.67 -3.24 22.57
CA GLY A 68 -22.00 -2.53 23.80
C GLY A 68 -23.44 -2.00 23.80
N ALA A 69 -23.92 -1.51 22.66
CA ALA A 69 -25.29 -1.01 22.51
C ALA A 69 -26.36 -2.12 22.45
N THR A 70 -26.00 -3.33 22.01
CA THR A 70 -26.92 -4.49 21.94
C THR A 70 -26.82 -5.39 23.18
N GLY A 71 -26.13 -4.94 24.23
CA GLY A 71 -26.09 -5.56 25.55
C GLY A 71 -27.50 -5.66 26.13
N ARG A 72 -28.14 -6.79 25.85
CA ARG A 72 -29.48 -7.18 26.31
C ARG A 72 -29.57 -6.93 27.83
N PRO A 73 -30.58 -6.17 28.32
CA PRO A 73 -30.75 -6.00 29.76
C PRO A 73 -30.91 -7.39 30.37
N ALA A 74 -30.11 -7.67 31.40
CA ALA A 74 -30.26 -8.89 32.19
C ALA A 74 -31.71 -8.93 32.68
N GLY A 75 -32.49 -9.87 32.14
CA GLY A 75 -33.84 -10.13 32.63
C GLY A 75 -33.77 -10.54 34.10
N PRO A 76 -34.75 -10.15 34.93
CA PRO A 76 -34.72 -10.41 36.36
C PRO A 76 -34.75 -11.91 36.60
N THR A 77 -33.69 -12.42 37.25
CA THR A 77 -33.72 -13.75 37.88
C THR A 77 -34.58 -13.63 39.13
N THR A 78 -35.71 -14.34 39.11
CA THR A 78 -36.61 -14.63 40.23
C THR A 78 -35.88 -15.10 41.48
#